data_AF-A0AAN6QVD1-F1
#
_entry.id   AF-A0AAN6QVD1-F1
#
_cell.length_a   1.000
_cell.length_b   1.000
_cell.length_c   1.000
_cell.angle_alpha   90.00
_cell.angle_beta   90.00
_cell.angle_gamma   90.00
#
_symmetry.space_group_name_H-M   'P 1'
#
loop_
_entity.id
_entity.type
_entity.pdbx_description
1 polymer ?
#
loop_
_entity_poly.entity_id
_entity_poly.type
_entity_poly.pdbx_seq_one_letter_code
_entity_poly.pdbx_strand_id
1 'polypeptide(L)'
;MGYDHAPEGHGEYLYTNARIPAANIILGPGRAFEIAQGRLGPGRIHHCMRLIGQTERAYELALIRATDPSKKPRGRLIGDFDSNIERLAAMRLQLDSMRLVVLMRRTPWTCGGTKRDDVWGAGVDAAYAVAGDVDVCAVCEDCGWAGCGA
;
A
#
# COMPACT_ATOMS: atom_id res chain seq x y z
N MET A 1 18.74 8.26 7.55
CA MET A 1 18.16 8.91 8.75
C MET A 1 16.68 9.12 8.48
N GLY A 2 15.80 8.62 9.36
CA GLY A 2 14.35 8.61 9.17
C GLY A 2 13.69 9.98 9.28
N TYR A 3 13.64 10.70 8.17
CA TYR A 3 13.04 12.04 8.03
C TYR A 3 12.08 12.11 6.83
N ASP A 4 11.24 11.09 6.61
CA ASP A 4 10.47 10.95 5.36
C ASP A 4 8.92 10.97 5.53
N HIS A 5 8.41 11.72 6.51
CA HIS A 5 6.98 12.07 6.62
C HIS A 5 6.78 13.54 6.99
N ALA A 6 5.95 14.28 6.26
CA ALA A 6 5.67 15.69 6.53
C ALA A 6 4.57 15.87 7.61
N PRO A 7 4.70 16.74 8.64
CA PRO A 7 5.91 17.42 9.13
C PRO A 7 6.51 16.81 10.43
N GLU A 8 5.73 16.13 11.29
CA GLU A 8 6.14 15.64 12.63
C GLU A 8 5.27 14.42 13.07
N GLY A 9 5.41 13.26 12.43
CA GLY A 9 4.30 12.29 12.25
C GLY A 9 3.88 11.34 13.39
N HIS A 10 4.61 11.24 14.51
CA HIS A 10 4.21 10.40 15.65
C HIS A 10 4.60 11.07 16.95
N GLY A 11 3.63 11.29 17.85
CA GLY A 11 3.83 11.94 19.14
C GLY A 11 3.51 10.99 20.29
N GLU A 12 4.36 11.00 21.31
CA GLU A 12 4.05 10.38 22.60
C GLU A 12 3.38 11.43 23.51
N TYR A 13 2.31 11.01 24.20
CA TYR A 13 1.55 11.91 25.07
C TYR A 13 1.52 11.36 26.50
N LEU A 14 2.00 12.17 27.46
CA LEU A 14 1.87 11.91 28.89
C LEU A 14 0.75 12.78 29.47
N TYR A 15 -0.26 12.16 30.05
CA TYR A 15 -1.36 12.88 30.71
C TYR A 15 -1.11 12.98 32.23
N THR A 16 -0.60 14.12 32.69
CA THR A 16 -0.39 14.39 34.13
C THR A 16 -1.51 15.26 34.69
N ASN A 17 -2.33 14.70 35.59
CA ASN A 17 -3.45 15.41 36.24
C ASN A 17 -4.46 16.06 35.26
N ALA A 18 -4.62 15.50 34.04
CA ALA A 18 -5.56 16.01 33.05
C ALA A 18 -7.01 15.83 33.53
N ARG A 19 -7.79 16.92 33.57
CA ARG A 19 -9.21 16.93 33.95
C ARG A 19 -10.06 17.11 32.71
N ILE A 20 -10.99 16.18 32.46
CA ILE A 20 -11.88 16.19 31.30
C ILE A 20 -13.33 16.17 31.80
N PRO A 21 -14.20 17.10 31.36
CA PRO A 21 -15.61 17.11 31.75
C PRO A 21 -16.34 15.83 31.32
N ALA A 22 -17.30 15.36 32.12
CA ALA A 22 -18.10 14.18 31.79
C ALA A 22 -18.89 14.32 30.48
N ALA A 23 -19.22 15.55 30.07
CA ALA A 23 -19.87 15.85 28.79
C ALA A 23 -19.03 15.47 27.56
N ASN A 24 -17.72 15.27 27.71
CA ASN A 24 -16.82 14.91 26.62
C ASN A 24 -16.72 13.39 26.39
N ILE A 25 -17.46 12.58 27.17
CA ILE A 25 -17.50 11.13 26.98
C ILE A 25 -18.23 10.81 25.68
N ILE A 26 -17.54 10.14 24.75
CA ILE A 26 -18.10 9.70 23.47
C ILE A 26 -18.82 8.35 23.67
N LEU A 27 -20.06 8.23 23.19
CA LEU A 27 -20.89 7.00 23.17
C LEU A 27 -21.25 6.35 24.52
N GLY A 28 -20.60 6.75 25.62
CA GLY A 28 -20.90 6.32 26.99
C GLY A 28 -19.71 5.66 27.72
N PRO A 29 -19.79 5.55 29.06
CA PRO A 29 -18.72 4.94 29.87
C PRO A 29 -18.54 3.46 29.50
N GLY A 30 -17.29 3.00 29.47
CA GLY A 30 -16.94 1.60 29.19
C GLY A 30 -16.95 1.17 27.71
N ARG A 31 -17.31 2.06 26.77
CA ARG A 31 -17.45 1.72 25.34
C ARG A 31 -16.25 2.04 24.46
N ALA A 32 -15.10 2.39 25.05
CA ALA A 32 -13.90 2.77 24.31
C ALA A 32 -13.43 1.68 23.32
N PHE A 33 -13.55 0.41 23.70
CA PHE A 33 -13.16 -0.71 22.84
C PHE A 33 -14.02 -0.78 21.56
N GLU A 34 -15.33 -0.57 21.69
CA GLU A 34 -16.26 -0.57 20.55
C GLU A 34 -15.94 0.59 19.59
N ILE A 35 -15.64 1.77 20.14
CA ILE A 35 -15.22 2.94 19.36
C ILE A 35 -13.92 2.63 18.60
N ALA A 36 -12.93 2.07 19.29
CA ALA A 36 -11.65 1.73 18.68
C ALA A 36 -11.82 0.71 17.55
N GLN A 37 -12.51 -0.41 17.82
CA GLN A 37 -12.76 -1.46 16.81
C GLN A 37 -13.60 -0.97 15.63
N GLY A 38 -14.60 -0.12 15.90
CA GLY A 38 -15.44 0.49 14.88
C GLY A 38 -14.64 1.33 13.87
N ARG A 39 -13.54 1.96 14.31
CA ARG A 39 -12.67 2.76 13.45
C ARG A 39 -11.62 1.95 12.69
N LEU A 40 -11.19 0.80 13.22
CA LEU A 40 -10.18 -0.05 12.56
C LEU A 40 -10.67 -0.58 11.21
N GLY A 41 -11.92 -1.01 11.10
CA GLY A 41 -12.46 -1.57 9.84
C GLY A 41 -12.35 -0.61 8.64
N PRO A 42 -12.96 0.60 8.70
CA PRO A 42 -12.83 1.59 7.63
C PRO A 42 -11.39 2.09 7.43
N GLY A 43 -10.62 2.23 8.53
CA GLY A 43 -9.23 2.65 8.46
C GLY A 43 -8.38 1.71 7.59
N ARG A 44 -8.59 0.40 7.71
CA ARG A 44 -7.89 -0.62 6.91
C ARG A 44 -8.16 -0.47 5.41
N ILE A 45 -9.42 -0.26 5.02
CA ILE A 45 -9.79 -0.07 3.60
C ILE A 45 -9.12 1.20 3.05
N HIS A 46 -9.10 2.27 3.83
CA HIS A 46 -8.42 3.51 3.42
C HIS A 46 -6.92 3.30 3.19
N HIS A 47 -6.23 2.58 4.09
CA HIS A 47 -4.82 2.24 3.88
C HIS A 47 -4.61 1.39 2.63
N CYS A 48 -5.43 0.36 2.38
CA CYS A 48 -5.37 -0.43 1.15
C CYS A 48 -5.56 0.44 -0.10
N MET A 49 -6.51 1.37 -0.10
CA MET A 49 -6.73 2.29 -1.22
C MET A 49 -5.52 3.20 -1.47
N ARG A 50 -4.86 3.70 -0.41
CA ARG A 50 -3.63 4.49 -0.53
C ARG A 50 -2.49 3.66 -1.11
N LEU A 51 -2.31 2.43 -0.63
CA LEU A 51 -1.28 1.51 -1.12
C LEU A 51 -1.50 1.19 -2.60
N ILE A 52 -2.73 0.89 -3.04
CA ILE A 52 -3.05 0.66 -4.46
C ILE A 52 -2.65 1.88 -5.32
N GLY A 53 -2.91 3.10 -4.85
CA GLY A 53 -2.50 4.32 -5.56
C GLY A 53 -0.97 4.45 -5.67
N GLN A 54 -0.23 4.11 -4.62
CA GLN A 54 1.24 4.08 -4.64
C GLN A 54 1.77 2.99 -5.58
N THR A 55 1.15 1.80 -5.56
CA THR A 55 1.48 0.69 -6.46
C THR A 55 1.27 1.05 -7.92
N GLU A 56 0.15 1.69 -8.27
CA GLU A 56 -0.09 2.17 -9.65
C GLU A 56 1.00 3.14 -10.10
N ARG A 57 1.36 4.09 -9.23
CA ARG A 57 2.42 5.03 -9.54
C ARG A 57 3.76 4.32 -9.78
N ALA A 58 4.07 3.31 -8.97
CA ALA A 58 5.30 2.56 -9.13
C ALA A 58 5.31 1.70 -10.41
N TYR A 59 4.16 1.13 -10.77
CA TYR A 59 3.97 0.39 -12.03
C TYR A 59 4.15 1.30 -13.26
N GLU A 60 3.60 2.52 -13.24
CA GLU A 60 3.84 3.52 -14.30
C GLU A 60 5.33 3.83 -14.47
N LEU A 61 6.05 4.01 -13.36
CA LEU A 61 7.49 4.28 -13.38
C LEU A 61 8.27 3.08 -13.94
N ALA A 62 7.87 1.85 -13.62
CA ALA A 62 8.46 0.64 -14.17
C ALA A 62 8.28 0.57 -15.70
N LEU A 63 7.09 0.93 -16.22
CA LEU A 63 6.84 0.98 -17.67
C LEU A 63 7.67 2.06 -18.38
N ILE A 64 7.76 3.27 -17.80
CA ILE A 64 8.63 4.33 -18.33
C ILE A 64 10.07 3.84 -18.39
N ARG A 65 10.53 3.18 -17.33
CA ARG A 65 11.88 2.63 -17.25
C ARG A 65 12.13 1.50 -18.25
N ALA A 66 11.13 0.65 -18.48
CA ALA A 66 11.21 -0.48 -19.41
C ALA A 66 11.28 -0.04 -20.88
N THR A 67 10.64 1.09 -21.21
CA THR A 67 10.56 1.66 -22.56
C THR A 67 11.59 2.76 -22.83
N ASP A 68 12.41 3.12 -21.83
CA ASP A 68 13.40 4.18 -21.94
C ASP A 68 14.49 3.86 -22.99
N PRO A 69 14.59 4.62 -24.09
CA PRO A 69 15.57 4.37 -25.14
C PRO A 69 17.02 4.60 -24.70
N SER A 70 17.26 5.33 -23.60
CA SER A 70 18.60 5.55 -23.04
C SER A 70 19.13 4.33 -22.29
N LYS A 71 18.27 3.36 -21.97
CA LYS A 71 18.61 2.21 -21.13
C LYS A 71 18.41 0.91 -21.91
N LYS A 72 19.46 0.54 -22.65
CA LYS A 72 19.48 -0.63 -23.52
C LYS A 72 20.55 -1.66 -23.11
N PRO A 73 20.36 -2.37 -21.98
CA PRO A 73 21.29 -3.44 -21.64
C PRO A 73 21.28 -4.48 -22.75
N ARG A 74 22.47 -4.95 -23.14
CA ARG A 74 22.65 -5.94 -24.22
C ARG A 74 21.99 -5.52 -25.56
N GLY A 75 21.90 -4.22 -25.82
CA GLY A 75 21.46 -3.66 -27.11
C GLY A 75 19.96 -3.69 -27.39
N ARG A 76 19.14 -4.14 -26.43
CA ARG A 76 17.66 -4.15 -26.53
C ARG A 76 17.03 -3.38 -25.37
N LEU A 77 15.75 -3.02 -25.48
CA LEU A 77 15.05 -2.37 -24.38
C LEU A 77 14.90 -3.35 -23.22
N ILE A 78 14.75 -2.81 -22.01
CA ILE A 78 14.55 -3.62 -20.81
C ILE A 78 13.22 -4.37 -20.86
N GLY A 79 12.20 -3.76 -21.45
CA GLY A 79 10.92 -4.40 -21.68
C GLY A 79 10.94 -5.53 -22.71
N ASP A 80 12.03 -5.71 -23.47
CA ASP A 80 12.14 -6.77 -24.47
C ASP A 80 12.65 -8.11 -23.87
N PHE A 81 13.09 -8.11 -22.61
CA PHE A 81 13.52 -9.33 -21.93
C PHE A 81 12.31 -10.07 -21.38
N ASP A 82 12.19 -11.37 -21.69
CA ASP A 82 11.07 -12.22 -21.27
C ASP A 82 10.81 -12.15 -19.75
N SER A 83 11.89 -12.15 -18.94
CA SER A 83 11.79 -12.04 -17.48
C SER A 83 11.14 -10.73 -17.02
N ASN A 84 11.35 -9.64 -17.75
CA ASN A 84 10.78 -8.33 -17.42
C ASN A 84 9.35 -8.20 -17.93
N ILE A 85 9.02 -8.84 -19.05
CA ILE A 85 7.63 -8.98 -19.53
C ILE A 85 6.79 -9.74 -18.50
N GLU A 86 7.30 -10.88 -17.99
CA GLU A 86 6.62 -11.68 -16.97
C GLU A 86 6.38 -10.87 -15.69
N ARG A 87 7.39 -10.14 -15.21
CA ARG A 87 7.28 -9.26 -14.04
C ARG A 87 6.24 -8.15 -14.23
N LEU A 88 6.26 -7.47 -15.38
CA LEU A 88 5.26 -6.43 -15.69
C LEU A 88 3.84 -6.99 -15.74
N ALA A 89 3.66 -8.18 -16.32
CA ALA A 89 2.38 -8.87 -16.35
C ALA A 89 1.91 -9.27 -14.93
N ALA A 90 2.81 -9.82 -14.11
CA ALA A 90 2.51 -10.21 -12.73
C ALA A 90 2.11 -8.99 -11.87
N MET A 91 2.85 -7.88 -11.97
CA MET A 91 2.52 -6.63 -11.28
C MET A 91 1.11 -6.15 -11.64
N ARG A 92 0.75 -6.19 -12.94
CA ARG A 92 -0.58 -5.76 -13.38
C ARG A 92 -1.69 -6.66 -12.82
N LEU A 93 -1.48 -7.98 -12.86
CA LEU A 93 -2.42 -8.95 -12.31
C LEU A 93 -2.64 -8.75 -10.80
N GLN A 94 -1.56 -8.57 -10.04
CA GLN A 94 -1.63 -8.31 -8.61
C GLN A 94 -2.41 -7.02 -8.33
N LEU A 95 -2.14 -5.95 -9.07
CA LEU A 95 -2.81 -4.67 -8.89
C LEU A 95 -4.33 -4.78 -9.15
N ASP A 96 -4.73 -5.41 -10.23
CA ASP A 96 -6.15 -5.61 -10.55
C ASP A 96 -6.84 -6.54 -9.53
N SER A 97 -6.13 -7.54 -8.99
CA SER A 97 -6.63 -8.37 -7.90
C SER A 97 -6.88 -7.55 -6.61
N MET A 98 -5.98 -6.64 -6.25
CA MET A 98 -6.12 -5.78 -5.07
C MET A 98 -7.32 -4.85 -5.21
N ARG A 99 -7.50 -4.25 -6.39
CA ARG A 99 -8.68 -3.43 -6.70
C ARG A 99 -9.96 -4.21 -6.53
N LEU A 100 -10.01 -5.43 -7.05
CA LEU A 100 -11.19 -6.28 -6.96
C LEU A 100 -11.54 -6.60 -5.51
N VAL A 101 -10.55 -6.95 -4.67
CA VAL A 101 -10.75 -7.22 -3.24
C VAL A 101 -11.30 -5.99 -2.52
N VAL A 102 -10.76 -4.80 -2.79
CA VAL A 102 -11.23 -3.54 -2.18
C VAL A 102 -12.65 -3.19 -2.64
N LEU A 103 -12.94 -3.31 -3.93
CA LEU A 103 -14.28 -3.08 -4.51
C LEU A 103 -15.32 -4.06 -3.94
N MET A 104 -14.96 -5.34 -3.86
CA MET A 104 -15.80 -6.39 -3.28
C MET A 104 -16.03 -6.19 -1.78
N ARG A 105 -15.20 -5.44 -1.07
CA ARG A 105 -15.42 -5.11 0.35
C ARG A 105 -16.21 -3.83 0.58
N ARG A 106 -16.23 -2.91 -0.40
CA ARG A 106 -17.16 -1.77 -0.38
C ARG A 106 -18.62 -2.22 -0.45
N THR A 107 -18.90 -3.30 -1.18
CA THR A 107 -20.27 -3.80 -1.44
C THR A 107 -20.95 -4.58 -0.31
N PRO A 108 -20.30 -5.33 0.61
CA PRO A 108 -20.97 -5.93 1.77
C PRO A 108 -21.54 -4.90 2.75
N TRP A 109 -21.07 -3.65 2.72
CA TRP A 109 -21.70 -2.54 3.45
C TRP A 109 -23.08 -2.18 2.89
N THR A 110 -23.36 -2.49 1.62
CA THR A 110 -24.67 -2.32 0.97
C THR A 110 -25.53 -3.58 0.96
N CYS A 111 -24.95 -4.77 1.14
CA CYS A 111 -25.65 -6.06 0.96
C CYS A 111 -25.78 -6.93 2.22
N GLY A 112 -25.34 -6.47 3.40
CA GLY A 112 -25.53 -7.22 4.65
C GLY A 112 -24.62 -8.46 4.84
N GLY A 113 -23.45 -8.50 4.20
CA GLY A 113 -22.51 -9.62 4.28
C GLY A 113 -21.63 -9.59 5.55
N THR A 114 -21.44 -10.75 6.18
CA THR A 114 -20.64 -10.95 7.40
C THR A 114 -19.23 -10.34 7.33
N LYS A 115 -18.85 -9.62 8.40
CA LYS A 115 -17.48 -9.09 8.61
C LYS A 115 -16.50 -10.25 8.82
N ARG A 116 -15.88 -10.77 7.76
CA ARG A 116 -14.68 -11.60 7.89
C ARG A 116 -13.43 -10.72 7.87
N ASP A 117 -12.43 -11.10 8.68
CA ASP A 117 -11.19 -10.36 9.01
C ASP A 117 -9.98 -10.77 8.14
N ASP A 118 -10.20 -11.72 7.23
CA ASP A 118 -9.30 -12.31 6.23
C ASP A 118 -8.74 -11.32 5.19
N VAL A 119 -9.28 -10.09 5.12
CA VAL A 119 -8.82 -9.01 4.23
C VAL A 119 -7.41 -8.53 4.56
N TRP A 120 -6.99 -8.60 5.82
CA TRP A 120 -5.62 -8.18 6.20
C TRP A 120 -4.57 -9.11 5.59
N GLY A 121 -4.79 -10.42 5.60
CA GLY A 121 -3.88 -11.38 4.96
C GLY A 121 -3.71 -11.04 3.48
N ALA A 122 -4.81 -11.02 2.71
CA ALA A 122 -4.74 -10.76 1.29
C ALA A 122 -4.22 -9.34 0.91
N GLY A 123 -4.62 -8.30 1.66
CA GLY A 123 -4.22 -6.92 1.36
C GLY A 123 -2.78 -6.59 1.77
N VAL A 124 -2.28 -7.20 2.84
CA VAL A 124 -0.90 -7.03 3.30
C VAL A 124 0.05 -7.93 2.54
N ASP A 125 -0.33 -9.17 2.23
CA ASP A 125 0.45 -10.05 1.36
C ASP A 125 0.61 -9.43 -0.04
N ALA A 126 -0.43 -8.79 -0.56
CA ALA A 126 -0.37 -8.11 -1.84
C ALA A 126 0.49 -6.83 -1.79
N ALA A 127 0.40 -6.04 -0.72
CA ALA A 127 1.27 -4.87 -0.54
C ALA A 127 2.74 -5.25 -0.32
N TYR A 128 3.02 -6.36 0.38
CA TYR A 128 4.38 -6.91 0.52
C TYR A 128 4.87 -7.56 -0.77
N ALA A 129 4.02 -8.22 -1.54
CA ALA A 129 4.38 -8.75 -2.86
C ALA A 129 4.76 -7.61 -3.81
N VAL A 130 4.00 -6.52 -3.82
CA VAL A 130 4.38 -5.31 -4.56
C VAL A 130 5.60 -4.62 -3.96
N ALA A 131 5.76 -4.51 -2.64
CA ALA A 131 6.97 -3.91 -2.08
C ALA A 131 8.23 -4.77 -2.33
N GLY A 132 8.07 -6.09 -2.48
CA GLY A 132 9.13 -7.04 -2.83
C GLY A 132 9.40 -7.16 -4.33
N ASP A 133 8.38 -7.02 -5.18
CA ASP A 133 8.47 -7.14 -6.65
C ASP A 133 8.62 -5.78 -7.34
N VAL A 134 8.08 -4.70 -6.76
CA VAL A 134 8.41 -3.29 -7.07
C VAL A 134 9.67 -2.88 -6.31
N ASP A 135 10.62 -3.80 -6.24
CA ASP A 135 11.96 -3.35 -6.31
C ASP A 135 12.17 -2.81 -7.74
N VAL A 136 12.01 -1.50 -7.91
CA VAL A 136 12.53 -0.81 -9.10
C VAL A 136 13.99 -1.22 -9.31
N CYS A 137 14.71 -1.61 -8.24
CA CYS A 137 16.04 -2.17 -8.37
C CYS A 137 16.08 -3.54 -9.07
N ALA A 138 15.06 -4.42 -9.06
CA ALA A 138 15.09 -5.70 -9.81
C ALA A 138 15.08 -5.48 -11.34
N VAL A 139 14.32 -4.49 -11.84
CA VAL A 139 14.42 -4.03 -13.24
C VAL A 139 15.75 -3.27 -13.48
N CYS A 140 16.36 -2.71 -12.44
CA CYS A 140 17.68 -2.09 -12.52
C CYS A 140 18.87 -3.06 -12.37
N GLU A 141 18.70 -4.26 -11.82
CA GLU A 141 19.75 -5.29 -11.71
C GLU A 141 20.27 -5.64 -13.10
N ASP A 142 19.35 -5.79 -14.07
CA ASP A 142 19.67 -6.02 -15.48
C ASP A 142 20.43 -4.87 -16.15
N CYS A 143 20.42 -3.66 -15.56
CA CYS A 143 21.11 -2.47 -16.08
C CYS A 143 22.45 -2.17 -15.40
N GLY A 144 22.86 -2.95 -14.41
CA GLY A 144 24.09 -2.70 -13.65
C GLY A 144 24.02 -1.38 -12.87
N TRP A 145 23.42 -1.42 -11.67
CA TRP A 145 23.69 -0.60 -10.47
C TRP A 145 23.98 0.92 -10.56
N ALA A 146 23.80 1.59 -11.69
CA ALA A 146 24.18 3.00 -11.85
C ALA A 146 23.06 3.99 -11.48
N GLY A 147 22.08 3.60 -10.64
CA GLY A 147 20.91 4.45 -10.38
C GLY A 147 20.12 4.25 -9.08
N CYS A 148 20.44 3.27 -8.22
CA CYS A 148 19.76 3.10 -6.91
C CYS A 148 20.38 3.97 -5.80
N GLY A 149 20.98 5.12 -6.15
CA GLY A 149 21.57 6.07 -5.21
C GLY A 149 20.78 7.37 -5.15
N ALA A 150 19.77 7.41 -4.29
CA ALA A 150 19.23 8.61 -3.67
C ALA A 150 18.75 8.25 -2.25
#